data_AF-A0A929Y0E5-F1
#
_entry.id   AF-A0A929Y0E5-F1
#
_cell.length_a   1.000
_cell.length_b   1.000
_cell.length_c   1.000
_cell.angle_alpha   90.00
_cell.angle_beta   90.00
_cell.angle_gamma   90.00
#
_symmetry.space_group_name_H-M   'P 1'
#
loop_
_entity.id
_entity.type
_entity.pdbx_description
1 polymer ?
#
loop_
_entity_poly.entity_id
_entity_poly.type
_entity_poly.pdbx_seq_one_letter_code
_entity_poly.pdbx_strand_id
1 'polypeptide(L)'
;MRGSKEKDITQKALEMYNDVFADIINVLLFNGESVVTEDSLTDVLQESILKIDGRIRAQYRDIAKYWYNSKIKLSMFGLENQTKPEKLMPLRIFGYDGAEYTRQAKNENSKEARYPVITLVLYFGYNGRWCHPTNLLELLDIDK
;
A
#
# COMPACT_ATOMS: atom_id res chain seq x y z
N MET A 1 2.94 -20.51 -18.62
CA MET A 1 2.37 -19.57 -17.62
C MET A 1 2.89 -19.78 -16.18
N ARG A 2 4.06 -20.42 -15.95
CA ARG A 2 4.64 -20.56 -14.59
C ARG A 2 5.40 -19.30 -14.11
N GLY A 3 6.15 -18.63 -14.99
CA GLY A 3 7.05 -17.54 -14.61
C GLY A 3 6.43 -16.20 -14.17
N SER A 4 5.12 -15.95 -14.39
CA SER A 4 4.49 -14.71 -13.94
C SER A 4 4.03 -14.77 -12.48
N LYS A 5 3.62 -15.95 -12.00
CA LYS A 5 3.24 -16.15 -10.59
C LYS A 5 4.47 -16.25 -9.70
N GLU A 6 5.52 -16.91 -10.18
CA GLU A 6 6.76 -17.10 -9.43
C GLU A 6 7.47 -15.76 -9.18
N LYS A 7 7.52 -14.86 -10.18
CA LYS A 7 8.05 -13.50 -10.02
C LYS A 7 7.26 -12.66 -9.00
N ASP A 8 5.93 -12.75 -9.03
CA ASP A 8 5.06 -12.04 -8.08
C ASP A 8 5.32 -12.49 -6.63
N ILE A 9 5.58 -13.79 -6.43
CA ILE A 9 5.94 -14.35 -5.12
C ILE A 9 7.33 -13.87 -4.67
N THR A 10 8.32 -13.85 -5.55
CA THR A 10 9.68 -13.41 -5.21
C THR A 10 9.75 -11.91 -4.89
N GLN A 11 9.03 -11.06 -5.65
CA GLN A 11 9.01 -9.61 -5.41
C GLN A 11 8.44 -9.29 -4.04
N LYS A 12 7.28 -9.88 -3.71
CA LYS A 12 6.67 -9.73 -2.39
C LYS A 12 7.59 -10.22 -1.28
N ALA A 13 8.26 -11.36 -1.49
CA ALA A 13 9.20 -11.89 -0.52
C ALA A 13 10.39 -10.95 -0.25
N LEU A 14 10.88 -10.23 -1.27
CA LEU A 14 11.93 -9.23 -1.08
C LEU A 14 11.44 -8.00 -0.34
N GLU A 15 10.27 -7.49 -0.71
CA GLU A 15 9.66 -6.32 -0.06
C GLU A 15 9.29 -6.58 1.41
N MET A 16 9.12 -7.85 1.80
CA MET A 16 8.94 -8.23 3.21
C MET A 16 10.11 -7.84 4.09
N TYR A 17 11.33 -7.80 3.57
CA TYR A 17 12.49 -7.36 4.35
C TYR A 17 12.47 -5.84 4.53
N ASN A 18 12.67 -5.38 5.77
CA ASN A 18 12.54 -3.97 6.13
C ASN A 18 13.61 -3.09 5.47
N ASP A 19 14.81 -3.59 5.23
CA ASP A 19 15.88 -2.92 4.49
C ASP A 19 15.47 -2.63 3.05
N VAL A 20 15.03 -3.66 2.33
CA VAL A 20 14.56 -3.55 0.94
C VAL A 20 13.36 -2.61 0.85
N PHE A 21 12.40 -2.74 1.78
CA PHE A 21 11.24 -1.85 1.82
C PHE A 21 11.65 -0.40 2.07
N ALA A 22 12.55 -0.15 3.03
CA ALA A 22 13.04 1.19 3.35
C ALA A 22 13.75 1.82 2.13
N ASP A 23 14.58 1.06 1.43
CA ASP A 23 15.27 1.52 0.22
C ASP A 23 14.29 1.93 -0.89
N ILE A 24 13.26 1.11 -1.14
CA ILE A 24 12.21 1.44 -2.11
C ILE A 24 11.52 2.77 -1.73
N ILE A 25 11.14 2.93 -0.46
CA ILE A 25 10.48 4.15 0.02
C ILE A 25 11.41 5.37 -0.07
N ASN A 26 12.66 5.24 0.36
CA ASN A 26 13.65 6.31 0.31
C ASN A 26 13.92 6.78 -1.12
N VAL A 27 14.05 5.85 -2.07
CA VAL A 27 14.21 6.19 -3.49
C VAL A 27 12.97 6.89 -4.05
N LEU A 28 11.78 6.34 -3.81
CA LEU A 28 10.56 6.81 -4.48
C LEU A 28 9.94 8.05 -3.86
N LEU A 29 10.07 8.25 -2.54
CA LEU A 29 9.43 9.35 -1.82
C LEU A 29 10.42 10.39 -1.27
N PHE A 30 11.68 10.02 -1.11
CA PHE A 30 12.71 10.88 -0.49
C PHE A 30 13.93 11.09 -1.38
N ASN A 31 13.78 10.91 -2.71
CA ASN A 31 14.82 11.12 -3.71
C ASN A 31 16.15 10.37 -3.43
N GLY A 32 16.07 9.23 -2.75
CA GLY A 32 17.22 8.40 -2.37
C GLY A 32 17.90 8.81 -1.06
N GLU A 33 17.39 9.82 -0.35
CA GLU A 33 17.88 10.15 0.99
C GLU A 33 17.43 9.09 2.00
N SER A 34 18.35 8.70 2.89
CA SER A 34 18.11 7.69 3.93
C SER A 34 17.27 8.25 5.08
N VAL A 35 15.98 8.45 4.86
CA VAL A 35 15.02 9.01 5.82
C VAL A 35 14.32 7.91 6.64
N VAL A 36 13.83 6.87 5.96
CA VAL A 36 13.22 5.70 6.58
C VAL A 36 14.31 4.65 6.80
N THR A 37 14.38 4.08 8.01
CA THR A 37 15.34 3.02 8.35
C THR A 37 14.64 1.69 8.58
N GLU A 38 15.34 0.58 8.38
CA GLU A 38 14.78 -0.77 8.56
C GLU A 38 14.19 -0.99 9.97
N ASP A 39 14.87 -0.48 11.01
CA ASP A 39 14.46 -0.60 12.41
C ASP A 39 13.22 0.25 12.75
N SER A 40 12.90 1.21 11.90
CA SER A 40 11.75 2.10 12.06
C SER A 40 10.45 1.53 11.49
N LEU A 41 10.51 0.37 10.84
CA LEU A 41 9.39 -0.25 10.14
C LEU A 41 8.83 -1.46 10.91
N THR A 42 7.51 -1.59 10.93
CA THR A 42 6.81 -2.74 11.53
C THR A 42 5.71 -3.22 10.60
N ASP A 43 5.60 -4.53 10.40
CA ASP A 43 4.55 -5.12 9.56
C ASP A 43 3.14 -4.77 10.05
N VAL A 44 2.28 -4.40 9.10
CA VAL A 44 0.84 -4.37 9.33
C VAL A 44 0.34 -5.80 9.18
N LEU A 45 -0.33 -6.34 10.22
CA LEU A 45 -1.05 -7.61 10.11
C LEU A 45 -1.98 -7.57 8.89
N GLN A 46 -1.68 -8.38 7.88
CA GLN A 46 -2.38 -8.40 6.59
C GLN A 46 -3.87 -8.76 6.68
N GLU A 47 -4.34 -9.26 7.81
CA GLU A 47 -5.75 -9.59 8.04
C GLU A 47 -6.58 -8.37 8.44
N SER A 48 -6.65 -7.37 7.56
CA SER A 48 -7.73 -6.38 7.65
C SER A 48 -9.01 -7.02 7.11
N ILE A 49 -9.79 -7.60 8.03
CA ILE A 49 -11.13 -8.12 7.74
C ILE A 49 -12.05 -6.93 7.49
N LEU A 50 -12.35 -6.66 6.21
CA LEU A 50 -13.44 -5.75 5.87
C LEU A 50 -14.74 -6.57 5.87
N LYS A 51 -15.58 -6.39 6.90
CA LYS A 51 -16.96 -6.86 6.88
C LYS A 51 -17.82 -5.82 6.16
N ILE A 52 -18.18 -6.11 4.92
CA ILE A 52 -19.27 -5.41 4.23
C ILE A 52 -20.45 -6.39 4.16
N ASP A 53 -21.58 -5.99 4.72
CA ASP A 53 -22.88 -6.65 4.51
C ASP A 53 -22.90 -8.15 4.91
N GLY A 54 -22.29 -8.48 6.05
CA GLY A 54 -22.19 -9.85 6.57
C GLY A 54 -21.19 -10.75 5.82
N ARG A 55 -20.62 -10.29 4.71
CA ARG A 55 -19.57 -11.00 3.97
C ARG A 55 -18.19 -10.49 4.41
N ILE A 56 -17.37 -11.42 4.88
CA ILE A 56 -15.94 -11.17 5.14
C ILE A 56 -15.26 -11.10 3.78
N ARG A 57 -14.78 -9.92 3.39
CA ARG A 57 -13.76 -9.80 2.33
C ARG A 57 -12.45 -9.50 3.01
N ALA A 58 -11.53 -10.45 2.94
CA ALA A 58 -10.13 -10.18 3.27
C ALA A 58 -9.60 -9.16 2.25
N GLN A 59 -9.12 -8.02 2.73
CA GLN A 59 -8.37 -7.07 1.92
C GLN A 59 -6.91 -7.51 1.95
N TYR A 60 -6.44 -8.16 0.89
CA TYR A 60 -5.03 -8.48 0.74
C TYR A 60 -4.34 -7.30 0.06
N ARG A 61 -3.68 -6.45 0.85
CA ARG A 61 -2.55 -5.66 0.33
C ARG A 61 -1.36 -6.59 0.20
N ASP A 62 -0.58 -6.43 -0.87
CA ASP A 62 0.61 -7.27 -1.07
C ASP A 62 1.59 -7.12 0.08
N ILE A 63 1.83 -5.89 0.52
CA ILE A 63 2.57 -5.59 1.74
C ILE A 63 2.22 -4.22 2.29
N ALA A 64 2.23 -4.09 3.62
CA ALA A 64 2.17 -2.80 4.26
C ALA A 64 2.97 -2.78 5.57
N LYS A 65 3.57 -1.63 5.86
CA LYS A 65 4.37 -1.40 7.07
C LYS A 65 4.02 -0.05 7.70
N TYR A 66 3.96 -0.03 9.02
CA TYR A 66 3.94 1.19 9.79
C TYR A 66 5.36 1.74 9.93
N TRP A 67 5.51 3.06 9.75
CA TRP A 67 6.74 3.78 10.01
C TRP A 67 6.64 4.54 11.32
N TYR A 68 7.61 4.32 12.21
CA TYR A 68 7.68 4.93 13.52
C TYR A 68 8.92 5.81 13.71
N ASN A 69 8.79 6.88 14.47
CA ASN A 69 9.92 7.58 15.07
C ASN A 69 9.61 7.83 16.54
N SER A 70 10.48 7.36 17.43
CA SER A 70 10.38 7.62 18.88
C SER A 70 8.98 7.29 19.45
N LYS A 71 8.38 6.16 19.01
CA LYS A 71 7.04 5.65 19.35
C LYS A 71 5.85 6.38 18.71
N ILE A 72 6.08 7.45 17.97
CA ILE A 72 5.04 8.09 17.17
C ILE A 72 4.98 7.40 15.82
N LYS A 73 3.77 6.99 15.41
CA LYS A 73 3.54 6.48 14.07
C LYS A 73 3.50 7.67 13.12
N LEU A 74 4.46 7.74 12.20
CA LEU A 74 4.58 8.83 11.24
C LEU A 74 3.75 8.58 9.98
N SER A 75 3.66 7.33 9.54
CA SER A 75 2.92 6.95 8.33
C SER A 75 2.60 5.46 8.34
N MET A 76 1.67 5.05 7.48
CA MET A 76 1.58 3.68 6.99
C MET A 76 1.89 3.68 5.49
N PHE A 77 2.84 2.84 5.08
CA PHE A 77 3.17 2.60 3.69
C PHE A 77 2.56 1.27 3.22
N GLY A 78 1.96 1.26 2.04
CA GLY A 78 1.58 0.05 1.32
C GLY A 78 2.29 -0.04 -0.03
N LEU A 79 2.71 -1.23 -0.43
CA LEU A 79 3.16 -1.51 -1.79
C LEU A 79 2.19 -2.51 -2.44
N GLU A 80 1.91 -2.27 -3.72
CA GLU A 80 1.07 -3.11 -4.56
C GLU A 80 1.82 -3.45 -5.84
N ASN A 81 2.03 -4.75 -6.09
CA ASN A 81 2.77 -5.20 -7.27
C ASN A 81 1.80 -5.55 -8.39
N GLN A 82 2.04 -4.97 -9.56
CA GLN A 82 1.19 -5.19 -10.74
C GLN A 82 2.02 -5.59 -11.95
N THR A 83 1.69 -6.72 -12.55
CA THR A 83 2.29 -7.18 -13.82
C THR A 83 1.43 -6.83 -15.03
N LYS A 84 0.17 -6.48 -14.81
CA LYS A 84 -0.78 -6.03 -15.83
C LYS A 84 -1.47 -4.76 -15.33
N PRO A 85 -1.74 -3.77 -16.20
CA PRO A 85 -2.51 -2.61 -15.81
C PRO A 85 -3.90 -3.02 -15.35
N GLU A 86 -4.34 -2.54 -14.19
CA GLU A 86 -5.67 -2.80 -13.64
C GLU A 86 -6.48 -1.50 -13.63
N LYS A 87 -7.58 -1.46 -14.40
CA LYS A 87 -8.39 -0.24 -14.57
C LYS A 87 -8.96 0.33 -13.27
N LEU A 88 -9.30 -0.55 -12.33
CA LEU A 88 -9.94 -0.17 -11.07
C LEU A 88 -8.95 -0.03 -9.91
N MET A 89 -7.64 -0.03 -10.19
CA MET A 89 -6.61 0.10 -9.16
C MET A 89 -6.83 1.31 -8.23
N PRO A 90 -7.23 2.50 -8.73
CA PRO A 90 -7.53 3.63 -7.85
C PRO A 90 -8.65 3.37 -6.82
N LEU A 91 -9.73 2.65 -7.18
CA LEU A 91 -10.81 2.32 -6.24
C LEU A 91 -10.36 1.29 -5.20
N ARG A 92 -9.52 0.34 -5.62
CA ARG A 92 -8.95 -0.67 -4.72
C ARG A 92 -8.05 -0.01 -3.67
N ILE A 93 -7.15 0.87 -4.09
CA ILE A 93 -6.31 1.67 -3.17
C ILE A 93 -7.19 2.50 -2.24
N PHE A 94 -8.19 3.21 -2.78
CA PHE A 94 -9.11 3.99 -1.97
C PHE A 94 -9.81 3.14 -0.89
N GLY A 95 -10.25 1.94 -1.24
CA GLY A 95 -10.87 1.01 -0.29
C GLY A 95 -9.91 0.57 0.81
N TYR A 96 -8.64 0.33 0.48
CA TYR A 96 -7.62 -0.05 1.47
C TYR A 96 -7.25 1.12 2.38
N ASP A 97 -6.98 2.30 1.81
CA ASP A 97 -6.56 3.48 2.58
C ASP A 97 -7.72 3.99 3.45
N GLY A 98 -8.94 4.00 2.89
CA GLY A 98 -10.16 4.33 3.60
C GLY A 98 -10.45 3.39 4.77
N ALA A 99 -10.18 2.09 4.63
CA ALA A 99 -10.33 1.14 5.73
C ALA A 99 -9.37 1.47 6.89
N GLU A 100 -8.13 1.83 6.59
CA GLU A 100 -7.16 2.23 7.61
C GLU A 100 -7.54 3.56 8.27
N TYR A 101 -7.98 4.57 7.50
CA TYR A 101 -8.47 5.81 8.08
C TYR A 101 -9.73 5.60 8.94
N THR A 102 -10.62 4.69 8.53
CA THR A 102 -11.78 4.29 9.34
C THR A 102 -11.33 3.66 10.65
N ARG A 103 -10.30 2.81 10.63
CA ARG A 103 -9.69 2.24 11.83
C ARG A 103 -9.13 3.34 12.74
N GLN A 104 -8.36 4.28 12.19
CA GLN A 104 -7.84 5.43 12.95
C GLN A 104 -8.99 6.25 13.57
N ALA A 105 -10.13 6.39 12.88
CA ALA A 105 -11.29 7.17 13.32
C ALA A 105 -12.09 6.58 14.48
N LYS A 106 -11.94 5.30 14.81
CA LYS A 106 -12.68 4.67 15.90
C LYS A 106 -12.37 5.34 17.25
N ASN A 107 -13.39 5.42 18.12
CA ASN A 107 -13.26 6.02 19.45
C ASN A 107 -12.17 5.37 20.32
N GLU A 108 -11.95 4.06 20.16
CA GLU A 108 -10.87 3.32 20.83
C GLU A 108 -9.47 3.87 20.49
N ASN A 109 -9.30 4.42 19.28
CA ASN A 109 -8.05 4.99 18.79
C ASN A 109 -8.04 6.53 18.87
N SER A 110 -9.01 7.14 19.56
CA SER A 110 -9.14 8.61 19.65
C SER A 110 -7.93 9.31 20.28
N LYS A 111 -7.17 8.60 21.12
CA LYS A 111 -5.95 9.10 21.77
C LYS A 111 -4.69 8.87 20.93
N GLU A 112 -4.77 8.07 19.87
CA GLU A 112 -3.64 7.85 18.96
C GLU A 112 -3.48 9.04 18.02
N ALA A 113 -2.22 9.40 17.73
CA ALA A 113 -1.93 10.39 16.70
C ALA A 113 -2.40 9.88 15.34
N ARG A 114 -3.01 10.76 14.54
CA ARG A 114 -3.38 10.45 13.16
C ARG A 114 -2.16 10.53 12.27
N TYR A 115 -2.15 9.67 11.26
CA TYR A 115 -1.02 9.56 10.34
C TYR A 115 -1.52 9.32 8.92
N PRO A 116 -0.77 9.81 7.92
CA PRO A 116 -1.03 9.52 6.53
C PRO A 116 -0.90 8.03 6.22
N VAL A 117 -1.73 7.57 5.29
CA VAL A 117 -1.62 6.27 4.63
C VAL A 117 -1.22 6.54 3.18
N ILE A 118 -0.12 5.94 2.75
CA ILE A 118 0.48 6.15 1.43
C ILE A 118 0.63 4.78 0.77
N THR A 119 0.05 4.62 -0.42
CA THR A 119 0.14 3.38 -1.20
C THR A 119 0.86 3.64 -2.52
N LEU A 120 1.90 2.84 -2.81
CA LEU A 120 2.63 2.87 -4.07
C LEU A 120 2.30 1.63 -4.89
N VAL A 121 2.03 1.83 -6.17
CA VAL A 121 1.86 0.73 -7.13
C VAL A 121 3.14 0.56 -7.93
N LEU A 122 3.80 -0.58 -7.79
CA LEU A 122 4.98 -0.93 -8.57
C LEU A 122 4.53 -1.73 -9.80
N TYR A 123 4.61 -1.10 -10.97
CA TYR A 123 4.22 -1.72 -12.23
C TYR A 123 5.41 -2.35 -12.94
N PHE A 124 5.39 -3.68 -13.05
CA PHE A 124 6.43 -4.51 -13.68
C PHE A 124 5.97 -5.11 -15.02
N GLY A 125 5.20 -4.35 -15.80
CA GLY A 125 4.73 -4.80 -17.11
C GLY A 125 5.85 -4.93 -18.13
N TYR A 126 5.91 -6.08 -18.81
CA TYR A 126 6.91 -6.34 -19.86
C TYR A 126 6.41 -6.04 -21.29
N ASN A 127 5.08 -5.99 -21.47
CA ASN A 127 4.45 -5.93 -22.79
C ASN A 127 3.87 -4.55 -23.14
N GLY A 128 4.10 -3.54 -22.29
CA GLY A 128 3.56 -2.20 -22.48
C GLY A 128 3.72 -1.32 -21.25
N ARG A 129 3.46 -0.02 -21.42
CA ARG A 129 3.36 0.94 -20.31
C ARG A 129 1.98 0.85 -19.65
N TRP A 130 1.86 1.39 -18.45
CA TRP A 130 0.56 1.56 -17.79
C TRP A 130 -0.35 2.44 -18.66
N CYS A 131 -1.56 1.97 -18.92
CA CYS A 131 -2.51 2.61 -19.86
C CYS A 131 -3.92 2.82 -19.27
N HIS A 132 -4.04 2.76 -17.95
CA HIS A 132 -5.30 2.91 -17.23
C HIS A 132 -5.25 4.09 -16.25
N PRO A 133 -6.40 4.54 -15.72
CA PRO A 133 -6.43 5.60 -14.71
C PRO A 133 -5.49 5.32 -13.53
N THR A 134 -4.80 6.36 -13.08
CA THR A 134 -3.84 6.31 -11.97
C THR A 134 -4.38 6.94 -10.69
N ASN A 135 -5.47 7.70 -10.79
CA ASN A 135 -6.11 8.39 -9.68
C ASN A 135 -7.63 8.36 -9.85
N LEU A 136 -8.37 8.72 -8.79
CA LEU A 136 -9.83 8.73 -8.81
C LEU A 136 -10.41 9.76 -9.77
N LEU A 137 -9.75 10.90 -9.96
CA LEU A 137 -10.22 11.96 -10.86
C LEU A 137 -10.24 11.49 -12.32
N GLU A 138 -9.24 10.72 -12.74
CA GLU A 138 -9.20 10.09 -14.08
C GLU A 138 -10.23 8.96 -14.25
N LEU A 139 -10.68 8.36 -13.15
CA LEU A 139 -11.58 7.21 -13.17
C LEU A 139 -13.06 7.62 -13.09
N LEU A 140 -13.36 8.67 -12.32
CA LEU A 140 -14.71 9.14 -12.08
C LEU A 140 -15.15 10.09 -13.19
N ASP A 141 -16.41 9.98 -13.58
CA ASP A 141 -17.05 10.92 -14.48
C ASP A 141 -17.54 12.11 -13.65
N ILE A 142 -16.76 13.18 -13.66
CA ILE A 142 -17.02 14.41 -12.89
C ILE A 142 -17.20 15.54 -13.88
N ASP A 143 -18.39 16.14 -13.90
CA ASP A 143 -18.67 17.36 -14.64
C ASP A 143 -17.74 18.49 -14.14
N LYS A 144 -17.13 19.21 -15.09
CA LYS A 144 -16.22 20.34 -14.81
C LYS A 144 -16.95 21.59 -14.36
#